data_AF-A0A811PGP5-F1
#
_entry.id   AF-A0A811PGP5-F1
#
_cell.length_a   1.000
_cell.length_b   1.000
_cell.length_c   1.000
_cell.angle_alpha   90.00
_cell.angle_beta   90.00
_cell.angle_gamma   90.00
#
_symmetry.space_group_name_H-M   'P 1'
#
loop_
_entity.id
_entity.type
_entity.pdbx_description
1 polymer ?
#
loop_
_entity_poly.entity_id
_entity_poly.type
_entity_poly.pdbx_seq_one_letter_code
_entity_poly.pdbx_strand_id
1 'polypeptide(L)'
;MKSAWSNKAAGLASPACNQLRTGRRGGRRRREVEVGFAMDIITQLQDQLDEMAVLAVNTFGTLQRDAPPDRLSSSYPDPLNPNPKPEDDSKPQVQAQPGAPPPPPPPAQAQPPAPDLSEQPKAMSHALVLAAKKFDALVAALPLSSEEDQVKRIQELQAENEVVGLELQKQLEAAGRELKQVEVLFNEATDNCINFKRLD
;
A
#
# COMPACT_ATOMS: atom_id res chain seq x y z
N MET A 1 -66.78 29.37 50.39
CA MET A 1 -67.21 28.28 49.46
C MET A 1 -66.04 28.06 48.51
N LYS A 2 -65.07 27.18 48.76
CA LYS A 2 -65.06 25.69 48.69
C LYS A 2 -65.53 25.14 47.34
N SER A 3 -64.58 24.68 46.50
CA SER A 3 -64.61 23.55 45.53
C SER A 3 -63.23 23.49 44.84
N ALA A 4 -62.29 22.63 45.27
CA ALA A 4 -62.08 21.22 44.86
C ALA A 4 -61.38 21.13 43.47
N TRP A 5 -60.07 20.85 43.39
CA TRP A 5 -59.46 19.51 43.23
C TRP A 5 -60.16 18.60 42.19
N SER A 6 -59.47 18.24 41.10
CA SER A 6 -58.95 16.87 40.92
C SER A 6 -58.51 16.56 39.48
N ASN A 7 -57.28 16.05 39.41
CA ASN A 7 -56.65 15.23 38.37
C ASN A 7 -57.59 14.39 37.48
N LYS A 8 -57.22 14.31 36.19
CA LYS A 8 -57.20 13.04 35.47
C LYS A 8 -55.98 12.95 34.55
N ALA A 9 -55.16 11.95 34.84
CA ALA A 9 -54.01 11.53 34.07
C ALA A 9 -54.39 10.85 32.74
N ALA A 10 -53.37 10.66 31.93
CA ALA A 10 -53.17 9.61 30.92
C ALA A 10 -53.52 9.92 29.45
N GLY A 11 -52.50 9.71 28.60
CA GLY A 11 -52.54 9.68 27.13
C GLY A 11 -52.27 11.05 26.53
N LEU A 12 -51.16 11.34 25.85
CA LEU A 12 -50.49 10.54 24.82
C LEU A 12 -49.01 10.97 24.77
N ALA A 13 -48.14 10.29 25.51
CA ALA A 13 -46.71 10.32 25.21
C ALA A 13 -46.48 9.42 23.99
N SER A 14 -46.27 10.04 22.83
CA SER A 14 -45.94 9.35 21.59
C SER A 14 -44.64 8.54 21.77
N PRO A 15 -44.60 7.23 21.47
CA PRO A 15 -43.40 6.40 21.72
C PRO A 15 -42.28 6.59 20.69
N ALA A 16 -42.43 7.47 19.70
CA ALA A 16 -41.57 7.47 18.51
C ALA A 16 -40.20 8.15 18.67
N CYS A 17 -39.96 8.93 19.73
CA CYS A 17 -38.76 9.77 19.82
C CYS A 17 -37.55 9.18 20.59
N ASN A 18 -37.65 7.98 21.18
CA ASN A 18 -36.55 7.44 22.02
C ASN A 18 -35.84 6.18 21.47
N GLN A 19 -36.20 5.68 20.29
CA GLN A 19 -35.55 4.49 19.73
C GLN A 19 -34.38 4.78 18.76
N LEU A 20 -34.03 6.05 18.52
CA LEU A 20 -32.97 6.41 17.56
C LEU A 20 -31.61 6.75 18.20
N ARG A 21 -31.35 6.34 19.45
CA ARG A 21 -30.09 6.68 20.15
C ARG A 21 -29.23 5.51 20.62
N THR A 22 -29.53 4.29 20.20
CA THR A 22 -28.69 3.12 20.48
C THR A 22 -28.63 2.20 19.26
N GLY A 23 -27.63 2.37 18.39
CA GLY A 23 -27.42 1.38 17.31
C GLY A 23 -26.70 1.80 16.03
N ARG A 24 -26.00 2.94 15.95
CA ARG A 24 -25.29 3.34 14.71
C ARG A 24 -23.88 3.90 14.91
N ARG A 25 -23.15 3.40 15.92
CA ARG A 25 -21.69 3.60 16.02
C ARG A 25 -20.99 2.28 15.67
N GLY A 26 -20.68 2.06 14.39
CA GLY A 26 -19.84 0.92 14.00
C GLY A 26 -19.57 0.78 12.50
N GLY A 27 -20.54 1.09 11.64
CA GLY A 27 -20.44 0.73 10.22
C GLY A 27 -19.90 1.80 9.26
N ARG A 28 -19.94 3.09 9.63
CA ARG A 28 -19.67 4.18 8.67
C ARG A 28 -18.20 4.57 8.52
N ARG A 29 -17.37 4.32 9.55
CA ARG A 29 -15.91 4.58 9.50
C ARG A 29 -15.10 3.50 8.77
N ARG A 30 -15.73 2.41 8.33
CA ARG A 30 -15.04 1.34 7.61
C ARG A 30 -15.07 1.51 6.09
N ARG A 31 -16.03 2.29 5.55
CA ARG A 31 -16.27 2.38 4.10
C ARG A 31 -15.51 3.51 3.39
N GLU A 32 -15.13 4.57 4.10
CA GLU A 32 -14.31 5.64 3.50
C GLU A 32 -12.83 5.23 3.36
N VAL A 33 -12.39 4.22 4.09
CA VAL A 33 -11.00 3.70 4.00
C VAL A 33 -10.84 2.73 2.82
N GLU A 34 -11.92 2.07 2.39
CA GLU A 34 -11.88 1.00 1.37
C GLU A 34 -11.71 1.53 -0.07
N VAL A 35 -12.30 2.69 -0.39
CA VAL A 35 -12.32 3.22 -1.77
C VAL A 35 -10.99 3.89 -2.16
N GLY A 36 -10.25 4.44 -1.19
CA GLY A 36 -8.89 4.96 -1.41
C GLY A 36 -7.81 3.88 -1.47
N PHE A 37 -8.07 2.69 -0.94
CA PHE A 37 -7.09 1.60 -0.86
C PHE A 37 -6.95 0.82 -2.17
N ALA A 38 -8.05 0.60 -2.91
CA ALA A 38 -8.02 -0.22 -4.13
C ALA A 38 -7.22 0.41 -5.29
N MET A 39 -7.18 1.76 -5.36
CA MET A 39 -6.41 2.51 -6.35
C MET A 39 -4.91 2.54 -6.03
N ASP A 40 -4.50 2.07 -4.84
CA ASP A 40 -3.10 1.98 -4.41
C ASP A 40 -2.59 0.52 -4.37
N ILE A 41 -3.48 -0.47 -4.11
CA ILE A 41 -3.07 -1.89 -4.07
C ILE A 41 -2.68 -2.44 -5.44
N ILE A 42 -3.39 -2.09 -6.52
CA ILE A 42 -3.07 -2.61 -7.87
C ILE A 42 -1.71 -2.07 -8.34
N THR A 43 -1.41 -0.80 -8.08
CA THR A 43 -0.09 -0.22 -8.37
C THR A 43 0.99 -0.87 -7.50
N GLN A 44 0.73 -1.09 -6.21
CA GLN A 44 1.65 -1.83 -5.33
C GLN A 44 1.91 -3.27 -5.80
N LEU A 45 0.90 -3.96 -6.36
CA LEU A 45 1.07 -5.29 -6.95
C LEU A 45 1.98 -5.27 -8.17
N GLN A 46 1.84 -4.25 -9.03
CA GLN A 46 2.69 -4.06 -10.20
C GLN A 46 4.14 -3.80 -9.76
N ASP A 47 4.36 -2.88 -8.83
CA ASP A 47 5.69 -2.57 -8.30
C ASP A 47 6.35 -3.78 -7.61
N GLN A 48 5.58 -4.59 -6.86
CA GLN A 48 6.10 -5.81 -6.24
C GLN A 48 6.46 -6.89 -7.27
N LEU A 49 5.68 -7.02 -8.35
CA LEU A 49 6.01 -7.93 -9.44
C LEU A 49 7.32 -7.51 -10.14
N ASP A 50 7.50 -6.21 -10.38
CA ASP A 50 8.72 -5.68 -10.96
C ASP A 50 9.94 -5.89 -10.04
N GLU A 51 9.78 -5.68 -8.72
CA GLU A 51 10.81 -5.99 -7.73
C GLU A 51 11.20 -7.47 -7.76
N MET A 52 10.23 -8.38 -7.80
CA MET A 52 10.48 -9.82 -7.91
C MET A 52 11.21 -10.19 -9.20
N ALA A 53 10.84 -9.57 -10.33
CA ALA A 53 11.50 -9.81 -11.61
C ALA A 53 12.98 -9.40 -11.56
N VAL A 54 13.28 -8.21 -11.01
CA VAL A 54 14.65 -7.73 -10.85
C VAL A 54 15.44 -8.63 -9.89
N LEU A 55 14.87 -9.01 -8.76
CA LEU A 55 15.51 -9.93 -7.80
C LEU A 55 15.81 -11.29 -8.45
N ALA A 56 14.87 -11.86 -9.21
CA ALA A 56 15.05 -13.14 -9.85
C ALA A 56 16.15 -13.12 -10.92
N VAL A 57 16.14 -12.12 -11.82
CA VAL A 57 17.14 -11.99 -12.89
C VAL A 57 18.53 -11.75 -12.30
N ASN A 58 18.64 -10.94 -11.25
CA ASN A 58 19.92 -10.70 -10.58
C ASN A 58 20.44 -11.95 -9.84
N THR A 59 19.54 -12.70 -9.19
CA THR A 59 19.91 -13.95 -8.52
C THR A 59 20.42 -14.99 -9.52
N PHE A 60 19.74 -15.14 -10.65
CA PHE A 60 20.14 -16.10 -11.68
C PHE A 60 21.41 -15.66 -12.43
N GLY A 61 21.55 -14.36 -12.70
CA GLY A 61 22.72 -13.81 -13.38
C GLY A 61 24.00 -13.93 -12.55
N THR A 62 23.92 -13.67 -11.24
CA THR A 62 25.05 -13.85 -10.32
C THR A 62 25.44 -15.32 -10.17
N LEU A 63 24.47 -16.22 -10.04
CA LEU A 63 24.72 -17.66 -9.99
C LEU A 63 25.43 -18.17 -11.25
N GLN A 64 25.01 -17.74 -12.44
CA GLN A 64 25.67 -18.16 -13.69
C GLN A 64 27.07 -17.60 -13.85
N ARG A 65 27.26 -16.32 -13.52
CA ARG A 65 28.54 -15.64 -13.71
C ARG A 65 29.60 -16.18 -12.77
N ASP A 66 29.21 -16.45 -11.53
CA ASP A 66 30.14 -16.75 -10.45
C ASP A 66 30.18 -18.26 -10.10
N ALA A 67 29.49 -19.11 -10.88
CA ALA A 67 29.52 -20.57 -10.70
C ALA A 67 30.94 -21.12 -10.97
N PRO A 68 31.55 -21.85 -10.01
CA PRO A 68 32.80 -22.55 -10.28
C PRO A 68 32.55 -23.70 -11.27
N PRO A 69 33.53 -24.03 -12.12
CA PRO A 69 33.43 -25.17 -13.02
C PRO A 69 33.32 -26.47 -12.21
N ASP A 70 32.23 -27.21 -12.41
CA ASP A 70 31.99 -28.48 -11.74
C ASP A 70 32.74 -29.61 -12.46
N ARG A 71 33.60 -30.34 -11.72
CA ARG A 71 34.37 -31.46 -12.27
C ARG A 71 33.62 -32.77 -11.97
N LEU A 72 33.11 -33.42 -13.02
CA LEU A 72 32.41 -34.71 -12.94
C LEU A 72 33.25 -35.82 -12.27
N SER A 73 34.59 -35.71 -12.29
CA SER A 73 35.50 -36.54 -11.51
C SER A 73 36.86 -35.85 -11.36
N SER A 74 37.64 -36.26 -10.36
CA SER A 74 38.99 -35.73 -10.12
C SER A 74 39.95 -35.97 -11.30
N SER A 75 39.64 -36.92 -12.19
CA SER A 75 40.51 -37.32 -13.30
C SER A 75 40.08 -36.73 -14.66
N TYR A 76 39.07 -35.85 -14.69
CA TYR A 76 38.64 -35.24 -15.94
C TYR A 76 39.64 -34.17 -16.40
N PRO A 77 40.22 -34.29 -17.61
CA PRO A 77 41.24 -33.37 -18.08
C PRO A 77 40.66 -31.96 -18.23
N ASP A 78 41.44 -30.96 -17.84
CA ASP A 78 41.04 -29.57 -17.96
C ASP A 78 41.08 -29.16 -19.44
N PRO A 79 39.95 -28.75 -20.05
CA PRO A 79 39.96 -28.31 -21.45
C PRO A 79 40.87 -27.09 -21.68
N LEU A 80 41.21 -26.34 -20.62
CA LEU A 80 42.13 -25.20 -20.70
C LEU A 80 43.60 -25.56 -20.37
N ASN A 81 43.88 -26.79 -19.94
CA ASN A 81 45.25 -27.29 -19.73
C ASN A 81 45.45 -28.67 -20.37
N PRO A 82 45.75 -28.74 -21.69
CA PRO A 82 45.75 -29.98 -22.46
C PRO A 82 46.92 -30.94 -22.17
N ASN A 83 47.85 -30.60 -21.27
CA ASN A 83 49.05 -31.40 -21.06
C ASN A 83 49.44 -31.51 -19.57
N PRO A 84 49.02 -32.56 -18.86
CA PRO A 84 49.64 -32.92 -17.60
C PRO A 84 51.01 -33.49 -17.94
N LYS A 85 52.08 -32.70 -17.80
CA LYS A 85 53.43 -33.30 -17.81
C LYS A 85 53.49 -34.30 -16.66
N PRO A 86 53.88 -35.57 -16.89
CA PRO A 86 54.10 -36.48 -15.79
C PRO A 86 55.25 -35.93 -14.97
N GLU A 87 55.00 -35.68 -13.69
CA GLU A 87 56.04 -35.43 -12.71
C GLU A 87 56.80 -36.75 -12.53
N ASP A 88 57.98 -36.85 -13.14
CA ASP A 88 58.95 -37.90 -12.85
C ASP A 88 59.94 -37.37 -11.80
N ASP A 89 59.90 -37.99 -10.63
CA ASP A 89 60.86 -37.87 -9.55
C ASP A 89 62.28 -38.13 -10.07
N SER A 90 63.11 -37.09 -10.23
CA SER A 90 64.55 -37.07 -9.88
C SER A 90 65.28 -35.80 -10.36
N LYS A 91 65.92 -35.10 -9.41
CA LYS A 91 66.91 -34.01 -9.60
C LYS A 91 68.17 -34.49 -10.37
N PRO A 92 69.16 -33.61 -10.68
CA PRO A 92 69.15 -32.18 -11.01
C PRO A 92 69.92 -31.90 -12.33
N GLN A 93 69.59 -30.86 -13.13
CA GLN A 93 70.63 -30.23 -13.95
C GLN A 93 70.33 -28.79 -14.38
N VAL A 94 71.25 -27.93 -13.98
CA VAL A 94 71.45 -26.56 -14.43
C VAL A 94 71.97 -26.61 -15.87
N GLN A 95 71.28 -25.95 -16.80
CA GLN A 95 71.90 -25.46 -18.03
C GLN A 95 71.45 -24.02 -18.28
N ALA A 96 72.40 -23.12 -18.10
CA ALA A 96 72.29 -21.72 -18.49
C ALA A 96 72.61 -21.59 -19.99
N GLN A 97 71.77 -20.88 -20.73
CA GLN A 97 72.17 -20.16 -21.95
C GLN A 97 71.46 -18.80 -22.04
N PRO A 98 72.09 -17.80 -22.69
CA PRO A 98 72.02 -16.41 -22.28
C PRO A 98 71.22 -15.51 -23.25
N GLY A 99 70.49 -14.53 -22.70
CA GLY A 99 70.15 -13.29 -23.40
C GLY A 99 68.74 -13.19 -23.99
N ALA A 100 67.75 -12.82 -23.17
CA ALA A 100 66.64 -11.92 -23.51
C ALA A 100 65.87 -11.58 -22.20
N PRO A 101 65.56 -10.31 -21.90
CA PRO A 101 64.79 -9.99 -20.71
C PRO A 101 63.35 -10.52 -20.85
N PRO A 102 62.78 -11.19 -19.82
CA PRO A 102 61.38 -11.60 -19.85
C PRO A 102 60.48 -10.36 -19.86
N PRO A 103 59.36 -10.36 -20.63
CA PRO A 103 58.36 -9.32 -20.52
C PRO A 103 57.82 -9.28 -19.08
N PRO A 104 57.53 -8.09 -18.52
CA PRO A 104 57.06 -7.98 -17.15
C PRO A 104 55.75 -8.77 -16.99
N PRO A 105 55.59 -9.55 -15.90
CA PRO A 105 54.32 -10.20 -15.62
C PRO A 105 53.22 -9.14 -15.55
N PRO A 106 52.02 -9.41 -16.09
CA PRO A 106 50.89 -8.50 -15.93
C PRO A 106 50.71 -8.21 -14.43
N PRO A 107 50.40 -6.97 -14.04
CA PRO A 107 50.27 -6.61 -12.64
C PRO A 107 49.29 -7.58 -12.00
N ALA A 108 49.71 -8.21 -10.91
CA ALA A 108 48.85 -9.01 -10.06
C ALA A 108 47.68 -8.11 -9.65
N GLN A 109 46.56 -8.23 -10.38
CA GLN A 109 45.29 -7.75 -9.89
C GLN A 109 45.06 -8.58 -8.64
N ALA A 110 45.21 -7.95 -7.48
CA ALA A 110 44.75 -8.50 -6.22
C ALA A 110 43.30 -8.91 -6.48
N GLN A 111 43.07 -10.22 -6.63
CA GLN A 111 41.72 -10.73 -6.76
C GLN A 111 41.00 -10.23 -5.51
N PRO A 112 39.90 -9.46 -5.65
CA PRO A 112 39.09 -9.11 -4.50
C PRO A 112 38.75 -10.40 -3.76
N PRO A 113 38.69 -10.38 -2.42
CA PRO A 113 38.36 -11.56 -1.63
C PRO A 113 37.13 -12.20 -2.27
N ALA A 114 37.27 -13.46 -2.68
CA ALA A 114 36.20 -14.18 -3.36
C ALA A 114 34.92 -13.96 -2.54
N PRO A 115 33.87 -13.36 -3.11
CA PRO A 115 32.62 -13.22 -2.39
C PRO A 115 32.22 -14.62 -1.93
N ASP A 116 31.69 -14.74 -0.71
CA ASP A 116 31.19 -16.03 -0.24
C ASP A 116 30.00 -16.44 -1.11
N LEU A 117 30.31 -17.20 -2.16
CA LEU A 117 29.38 -17.63 -3.21
C LEU A 117 28.22 -18.45 -2.66
N SER A 118 28.35 -18.95 -1.43
CA SER A 118 27.31 -19.71 -0.78
C SER A 118 26.29 -18.82 -0.04
N GLU A 119 26.70 -17.66 0.45
CA GLU A 119 25.85 -16.81 1.31
C GLU A 119 25.05 -15.77 0.51
N GLN A 120 25.64 -15.20 -0.55
CA GLN A 120 24.97 -14.20 -1.38
C GLN A 120 23.69 -14.75 -2.06
N PRO A 121 23.70 -15.95 -2.67
CA PRO A 121 22.48 -16.49 -3.29
C PRO A 121 21.41 -16.88 -2.28
N LYS A 122 21.80 -17.30 -1.06
CA LYS A 122 20.85 -17.56 0.04
C LYS A 122 20.13 -16.29 0.47
N ALA A 123 20.85 -15.17 0.59
CA ALA A 123 20.24 -13.88 0.92
C ALA A 123 19.26 -13.41 -0.17
N MET A 124 19.63 -13.53 -1.46
CA MET A 124 18.77 -13.11 -2.56
C MET A 124 17.55 -14.02 -2.76
N SER A 125 17.71 -15.34 -2.59
CA SER A 125 16.58 -16.29 -2.60
C SER A 125 15.64 -16.06 -1.42
N HIS A 126 16.15 -15.76 -0.22
CA HIS A 126 15.32 -15.34 0.90
C HIS A 126 14.56 -14.05 0.61
N ALA A 127 15.20 -13.06 0.00
CA ALA A 127 14.55 -11.81 -0.42
C ALA A 127 13.42 -12.07 -1.43
N LEU A 128 13.61 -12.96 -2.40
CA LEU A 128 12.58 -13.35 -3.36
C LEU A 128 11.38 -14.01 -2.67
N VAL A 129 11.61 -14.90 -1.70
CA VAL A 129 10.53 -15.54 -0.92
C VAL A 129 9.76 -14.49 -0.10
N LEU A 130 10.45 -13.51 0.48
CA LEU A 130 9.78 -12.42 1.19
C LEU A 130 8.94 -11.55 0.26
N ALA A 131 9.46 -11.22 -0.93
CA ALA A 131 8.73 -10.47 -1.94
C ALA A 131 7.47 -11.24 -2.40
N ALA A 132 7.58 -12.54 -2.63
CA ALA A 132 6.43 -13.40 -2.95
C ALA A 132 5.36 -13.39 -1.86
N LYS A 133 5.75 -13.45 -0.58
CA LYS A 133 4.80 -13.35 0.55
C LYS A 133 4.09 -11.99 0.60
N LYS A 134 4.79 -10.90 0.26
CA LYS A 134 4.18 -9.56 0.18
C LYS A 134 3.18 -9.49 -0.96
N PHE A 135 3.53 -10.06 -2.13
CA PHE A 135 2.62 -10.17 -3.26
C PHE A 135 1.34 -10.94 -2.87
N ASP A 136 1.46 -12.09 -2.22
CA ASP A 136 0.30 -12.86 -1.74
C ASP A 136 -0.59 -12.04 -0.78
N ALA A 137 0.02 -11.27 0.12
CA ALA A 137 -0.71 -10.40 1.04
C ALA A 137 -1.45 -9.28 0.31
N LEU A 138 -0.85 -8.69 -0.72
CA LEU A 138 -1.49 -7.67 -1.57
C LEU A 138 -2.64 -8.27 -2.40
N VAL A 139 -2.48 -9.48 -2.95
CA VAL A 139 -3.56 -10.19 -3.66
C VAL A 139 -4.72 -10.48 -2.72
N ALA A 140 -4.45 -10.92 -1.49
CA ALA A 140 -5.48 -11.16 -0.48
C ALA A 140 -6.19 -9.88 -0.01
N ALA A 141 -5.56 -8.71 -0.15
CA ALA A 141 -6.12 -7.41 0.18
C ALA A 141 -7.00 -6.83 -0.94
N LEU A 142 -7.02 -7.44 -2.14
CA LEU A 142 -7.87 -6.98 -3.23
C LEU A 142 -9.36 -7.11 -2.85
N PRO A 143 -10.18 -6.07 -3.10
CA PRO A 143 -11.62 -6.19 -2.94
C PRO A 143 -12.18 -7.07 -4.07
N LEU A 144 -12.41 -8.34 -3.75
CA LEU A 144 -12.97 -9.32 -4.70
C LEU A 144 -14.50 -9.31 -4.60
N SER A 145 -15.16 -8.56 -5.48
CA SER A 145 -16.62 -8.63 -5.71
C SER A 145 -16.91 -8.89 -7.19
N SER A 146 -18.07 -9.48 -7.49
CA SER A 146 -18.56 -9.51 -8.88
C SER A 146 -18.68 -8.08 -9.41
N GLU A 147 -18.45 -7.89 -10.71
CA GLU A 147 -18.75 -6.65 -11.41
C GLU A 147 -20.20 -6.22 -11.17
N GLU A 148 -21.14 -7.17 -11.21
CA GLU A 148 -22.56 -6.88 -11.05
C GLU A 148 -22.88 -6.38 -9.64
N ASP A 149 -22.27 -6.98 -8.62
CA ASP A 149 -22.40 -6.55 -7.22
C ASP A 149 -21.76 -5.19 -6.99
N GLN A 150 -20.61 -4.94 -7.60
CA GLN A 150 -19.91 -3.66 -7.52
C GLN A 150 -20.73 -2.55 -8.18
N VAL A 151 -21.27 -2.80 -9.38
CA VAL A 151 -22.13 -1.85 -10.10
C VAL A 151 -23.41 -1.59 -9.32
N LYS A 152 -24.05 -2.63 -8.78
CA LYS A 152 -25.23 -2.48 -7.93
C LYS A 152 -24.93 -1.63 -6.69
N ARG A 153 -23.78 -1.85 -6.05
CA ARG A 153 -23.34 -1.07 -4.90
C ARG A 153 -23.09 0.39 -5.26
N ILE A 154 -22.52 0.66 -6.45
CA ILE A 154 -22.33 2.01 -6.96
C ILE A 154 -23.68 2.70 -7.18
N GLN A 155 -24.63 2.03 -7.82
CA GLN A 155 -25.97 2.59 -8.06
C GLN A 155 -26.70 2.92 -6.76
N GLU A 156 -26.64 2.02 -5.77
CA GLU A 156 -27.21 2.26 -4.44
C GLU A 156 -26.57 3.50 -3.78
N LEU A 157 -25.23 3.62 -3.84
CA LEU A 157 -24.52 4.77 -3.30
C LEU A 157 -24.83 6.07 -4.04
N GLN A 158 -25.03 6.02 -5.36
CA GLN A 158 -25.45 7.18 -6.16
C GLN A 158 -26.85 7.64 -5.73
N ALA A 159 -27.81 6.72 -5.60
CA ALA A 159 -29.15 7.03 -5.13
C ALA A 159 -29.14 7.59 -3.68
N GLU A 160 -28.34 7.01 -2.78
CA GLU A 160 -28.15 7.53 -1.42
C GLU A 160 -27.57 8.96 -1.44
N ASN A 161 -26.55 9.21 -2.27
CA ASN A 161 -25.94 10.54 -2.40
C ASN A 161 -26.91 11.58 -2.96
N GLU A 162 -27.76 11.21 -3.93
CA GLU A 162 -28.81 12.08 -4.45
C GLU A 162 -29.82 12.46 -3.37
N VAL A 163 -30.31 11.48 -2.60
CA VAL A 163 -31.26 11.72 -1.50
C VAL A 163 -30.63 12.62 -0.43
N VAL A 164 -29.37 12.36 -0.06
CA VAL A 164 -28.65 13.20 0.90
C VAL A 164 -28.46 14.62 0.36
N GLY A 165 -28.16 14.78 -0.93
CA GLY A 165 -28.04 16.08 -1.59
C GLY A 165 -29.35 16.87 -1.57
N LEU A 166 -30.48 16.22 -1.87
CA LEU A 166 -31.81 16.84 -1.82
C LEU A 166 -32.19 17.27 -0.41
N GLU A 167 -31.94 16.42 0.59
CA GLU A 167 -32.21 16.75 1.99
C GLU A 167 -31.36 17.94 2.46
N LEU A 168 -30.07 17.97 2.07
CA LEU A 168 -29.19 19.09 2.36
C LEU A 168 -29.69 20.39 1.70
N GLN A 169 -30.12 20.34 0.44
CA GLN A 169 -30.68 21.49 -0.25
C GLN A 169 -31.93 22.02 0.45
N LYS A 170 -32.83 21.13 0.85
CA LYS A 170 -34.05 21.49 1.58
C LYS A 170 -33.74 22.18 2.91
N GLN A 171 -32.72 21.70 3.63
CA GLN A 171 -32.26 22.33 4.87
C GLN A 171 -31.67 23.72 4.63
N LEU A 172 -30.89 23.89 3.57
CA LEU A 172 -30.36 25.21 3.17
C LEU A 172 -31.49 26.19 2.81
N GLU A 173 -32.52 25.75 2.10
CA GLU A 173 -33.67 26.59 1.78
C GLU A 173 -34.48 26.98 3.02
N ALA A 174 -34.67 26.05 3.96
CA ALA A 174 -35.33 26.33 5.23
C ALA A 174 -34.54 27.35 6.06
N ALA A 175 -33.24 27.13 6.24
CA ALA A 175 -32.36 28.06 6.93
C ALA A 175 -32.31 29.44 6.25
N GLY A 176 -32.33 29.48 4.92
CA GLY A 176 -32.38 30.72 4.15
C GLY A 176 -33.68 31.51 4.34
N ARG A 177 -34.82 30.83 4.54
CA ARG A 177 -36.09 31.48 4.88
C ARG A 177 -36.07 32.05 6.30
N GLU A 178 -35.56 31.29 7.26
CA GLU A 178 -35.42 31.74 8.65
C GLU A 178 -34.50 32.96 8.75
N LEU A 179 -33.38 32.96 8.04
CA LEU A 179 -32.46 34.10 8.00
C LEU A 179 -33.15 35.37 7.49
N LYS A 180 -33.91 35.27 6.39
CA LYS A 180 -34.68 36.41 5.85
C LYS A 180 -35.73 36.90 6.84
N GLN A 181 -36.37 36.00 7.58
CA GLN A 181 -37.34 36.38 8.59
C GLN A 181 -36.67 37.15 9.74
N VAL A 182 -35.51 36.68 10.21
CA VAL A 182 -34.72 37.38 11.24
C VAL A 182 -34.27 38.76 10.74
N GLU A 183 -33.84 38.87 9.49
CA GLU A 183 -33.44 40.15 8.87
C GLU A 183 -34.59 41.16 8.87
N VAL A 184 -35.80 40.74 8.46
CA VAL A 184 -36.99 41.62 8.46
C VAL A 184 -37.33 42.08 9.88
N LEU A 185 -37.38 41.15 10.85
CA LEU A 185 -37.69 41.49 12.24
C LEU A 185 -36.64 42.41 12.85
N PHE A 186 -35.36 42.24 12.50
CA PHE A 186 -34.28 43.11 12.95
C PHE A 186 -34.44 44.53 12.41
N ASN A 187 -34.74 44.68 11.12
CA ASN A 187 -34.97 45.98 10.50
C ASN A 187 -36.20 46.66 11.12
N GLU A 188 -37.30 45.95 11.29
CA GLU A 188 -38.51 46.47 11.94
C GLU A 188 -38.24 46.93 13.37
N ALA A 189 -37.53 46.13 14.17
CA ALA A 189 -37.15 46.50 15.53
C ALA A 189 -36.25 47.75 15.55
N THR A 190 -35.32 47.85 14.60
CA THR A 190 -34.42 49.01 14.45
C THR A 190 -35.19 50.28 14.09
N ASP A 191 -36.09 50.20 13.11
CA ASP A 191 -36.94 51.32 12.68
C ASP A 191 -37.86 51.78 13.82
N ASN A 192 -38.46 50.85 14.55
CA ASN A 192 -39.25 51.15 15.75
C ASN A 192 -38.41 51.91 16.78
N CYS A 193 -37.18 51.45 17.09
CA CYS A 193 -36.30 52.14 18.04
C CYS A 193 -35.91 53.56 17.58
N ILE A 194 -35.69 53.76 16.27
CA ILE A 194 -35.36 55.08 15.72
C ILE A 194 -36.56 56.02 15.81
N ASN A 195 -37.77 55.53 15.52
CA ASN A 195 -38.98 56.34 15.59
C ASN A 195 -39.31 56.79 17.01
N PHE A 196 -39.10 55.96 18.03
CA PHE A 196 -39.24 56.39 19.43
C PHE A 196 -38.26 57.52 19.79
N LYS A 197 -37.02 57.49 19.31
CA LYS A 197 -36.02 58.56 19.57
C LYS A 197 -36.29 59.89 18.85
N ARG A 198 -37.22 59.93 17.89
CA ARG A 198 -37.61 61.16 17.17
C ARG A 198 -38.81 61.85 17.82
N LEU A 199 -39.52 61.15 18.71
CA LEU A 199 -40.71 61.65 19.40
C LEU A 199 -40.41 62.32 20.75
N ASP A 200 -39.17 62.22 21.23
CA ASP A 200 -38.58 63.03 22.32
C ASP A 200 -37.81 64.24 21.74
#